data_AF-A0A7J4GLQ1-F1
#
_entry.id   AF-A0A7J4GLQ1-F1
#
_cell.length_a   1.000
_cell.length_b   1.000
_cell.length_c   1.000
_cell.angle_alpha   90.00
_cell.angle_beta   90.00
_cell.angle_gamma   90.00
#
_symmetry.space_group_name_H-M   'P 1'
#
loop_
_entity.id
_entity.type
_entity.pdbx_description
1 polymer ?
#
loop_
_entity_poly.entity_id
_entity_poly.type
_entity_poly.pdbx_seq_one_letter_code
_entity_poly.pdbx_strand_id
1 'polypeptide(L)'
;PIILLMALAWNSLKAYENWLSAAAAILLLWLSWKAFNTKAPMISETQEVEHSLRNGVMTNLVNPNPYRFWGLVGAPFLVAAWALNPWAPALFICGFFSVFIIAKVFIAVTVHRSREFLQSRGYLIVMRTCGVGLLLFAIGFGLRLT
;
A
#
# COMPACT_ATOMS: atom_id res chain seq x y z
N PRO A 1 -1.90 12.19 11.41
CA PRO A 1 -2.90 11.56 12.31
C PRO A 1 -2.88 10.02 12.29
N ILE A 2 -3.14 9.37 11.14
CA ILE A 2 -3.28 7.90 11.05
C ILE A 2 -2.00 7.17 11.49
N ILE A 3 -0.83 7.64 11.07
CA ILE A 3 0.49 7.07 11.43
C ILE A 3 0.68 7.05 12.95
N LEU A 4 0.43 8.19 13.61
CA LEU A 4 0.55 8.34 15.05
C LEU A 4 -0.45 7.44 15.79
N LEU A 5 -1.71 7.40 15.33
CA LEU A 5 -2.76 6.55 15.91
C LEU A 5 -2.40 5.07 15.85
N MET A 6 -1.93 4.59 14.69
CA MET A 6 -1.52 3.18 14.53
C MET A 6 -0.26 2.86 15.33
N ALA A 7 0.70 3.79 15.42
CA ALA A 7 1.91 3.61 16.21
C ALA A 7 1.62 3.51 17.72
N LEU A 8 0.71 4.34 18.23
CA LEU A 8 0.26 4.29 19.62
C LEU A 8 -0.56 3.02 19.92
N ALA A 9 -1.42 2.62 18.98
CA ALA A 9 -2.21 1.39 19.11
C ALA A 9 -1.37 0.10 19.02
N TRP A 10 -0.15 0.17 18.48
CA TRP A 10 0.70 -1.00 18.23
C TRP A 10 0.97 -1.82 19.49
N ASN A 11 1.21 -1.17 20.62
CA ASN A 11 1.54 -1.88 21.86
C ASN A 11 0.39 -2.76 22.35
N SER A 12 -0.86 -2.36 22.08
CA SER A 12 -2.07 -3.14 22.38
C SER A 12 -2.35 -4.24 21.35
N LEU A 13 -1.81 -4.08 20.13
CA LEU A 13 -2.02 -4.99 19.01
C LEU A 13 -0.99 -6.14 18.94
N LYS A 14 0.17 -6.00 19.62
CA LYS A 14 1.20 -7.03 19.71
C LYS A 14 0.67 -8.39 20.16
N ALA A 15 -0.30 -8.42 21.08
CA ALA A 15 -0.91 -9.67 21.55
C ALA A 15 -1.64 -10.46 20.44
N TYR A 16 -1.94 -9.81 19.31
CA TYR A 16 -2.67 -10.39 18.18
C TYR A 16 -1.81 -10.49 16.91
N GLU A 17 -0.48 -10.47 17.04
CA GLU A 17 0.47 -10.46 15.90
C GLU A 17 0.22 -11.60 14.91
N ASN A 18 -0.11 -12.81 15.40
CA ASN A 18 -0.45 -13.95 14.55
C ASN A 18 -1.74 -13.72 13.75
N TRP A 19 -2.77 -13.14 14.38
CA TRP A 19 -4.03 -12.80 13.71
C TRP A 19 -3.86 -11.67 12.70
N LEU A 20 -3.03 -10.67 13.01
CA LEU A 20 -2.68 -9.58 12.10
C LEU A 20 -1.91 -10.11 10.88
N SER A 21 -0.97 -11.02 11.08
CA SER A 21 -0.22 -11.67 10.01
C SER A 21 -1.11 -12.54 9.13
N ALA A 22 -2.04 -13.30 9.72
CA ALA A 22 -3.03 -14.08 8.98
C ALA A 22 -3.98 -13.18 8.16
N ALA A 23 -4.46 -12.08 8.75
CA ALA A 23 -5.28 -11.09 8.06
C ALA A 23 -4.54 -10.42 6.90
N ALA A 24 -3.24 -10.13 7.08
CA ALA A 24 -2.38 -9.61 6.02
C ALA A 24 -2.25 -10.60 4.86
N ALA A 25 -2.02 -11.89 5.15
CA ALA A 25 -1.92 -12.93 4.13
C ALA A 25 -3.24 -13.08 3.34
N ILE A 26 -4.39 -13.11 4.02
CA ILE A 26 -5.72 -13.17 3.37
C ILE A 26 -5.94 -11.96 2.46
N LEU A 27 -5.56 -10.77 2.92
CA LEU A 27 -5.68 -9.55 2.12
C LEU A 27 -4.78 -9.59 0.88
N LEU A 28 -3.55 -10.10 1.00
CA LEU A 28 -2.63 -10.28 -0.13
C LEU A 28 -3.18 -11.28 -1.16
N LEU A 29 -3.77 -12.39 -0.71
CA LEU A 29 -4.44 -13.36 -1.59
C LEU A 29 -5.62 -12.71 -2.34
N TRP A 30 -6.46 -11.96 -1.64
CA TRP A 30 -7.59 -11.27 -2.25
C TRP A 30 -7.14 -10.22 -3.28
N LEU A 31 -6.08 -9.45 -2.97
CA LEU A 31 -5.49 -8.49 -3.89
C LEU A 31 -4.88 -9.17 -5.11
N SER A 32 -4.20 -10.31 -4.92
CA SER A 32 -3.67 -11.09 -6.03
C SER A 32 -4.78 -11.61 -6.94
N TRP A 33 -5.86 -12.15 -6.37
CA TRP A 33 -7.01 -12.61 -7.15
C TRP A 33 -7.59 -11.47 -7.99
N LYS A 34 -7.80 -10.30 -7.37
CA LYS A 34 -8.28 -9.12 -8.07
C LYS A 34 -7.31 -8.69 -9.20
N ALA A 35 -6.00 -8.78 -8.97
CA ALA A 35 -5.00 -8.45 -9.97
C ALA A 35 -5.08 -9.35 -11.21
N PHE A 36 -5.32 -10.66 -11.03
CA PHE A 36 -5.52 -11.59 -12.15
C PHE A 36 -6.84 -11.37 -12.89
N ASN A 37 -7.89 -10.98 -12.18
CA ASN A 37 -9.23 -10.77 -12.75
C ASN A 37 -9.45 -9.34 -13.27
N THR A 38 -8.44 -8.48 -13.25
CA THR A 38 -8.53 -7.10 -13.71
C THR A 38 -8.66 -7.07 -15.25
N LYS A 39 -9.62 -6.28 -15.76
CA LYS A 39 -9.79 -6.02 -17.19
C LYS A 39 -9.05 -4.76 -17.61
N ALA A 40 -8.68 -4.65 -18.88
CA ALA A 40 -8.03 -3.46 -19.41
C ALA A 40 -8.92 -2.22 -19.16
N PRO A 41 -8.36 -1.12 -18.66
CA PRO A 41 -9.14 0.06 -18.32
C PRO A 41 -9.65 0.74 -19.59
N MET A 42 -10.95 0.98 -19.66
CA MET A 42 -11.53 1.94 -20.60
C MET A 42 -11.16 3.33 -20.09
N ILE A 43 -10.34 4.06 -20.84
CA ILE A 43 -9.98 5.43 -20.47
C ILE A 43 -11.19 6.31 -20.81
N SER A 44 -12.00 6.59 -19.79
CA SER A 44 -13.02 7.63 -19.85
C SER A 44 -12.40 8.97 -19.46
N GLU A 45 -12.81 10.04 -20.13
CA GLU A 45 -12.33 11.40 -19.88
C GLU A 45 -12.48 11.82 -18.42
N THR A 46 -11.55 12.70 -18.05
CA THR A 46 -11.23 13.21 -16.72
C THR A 46 -12.48 13.61 -15.92
N GLN A 47 -12.73 12.94 -14.79
CA GLN A 47 -13.63 13.47 -13.77
C GLN A 47 -12.98 14.71 -13.15
N GLU A 48 -13.71 15.82 -13.10
CA GLU A 48 -13.31 17.01 -12.35
C GLU A 48 -13.08 16.62 -10.88
N VAL A 49 -11.84 16.78 -10.44
CA VAL A 49 -11.46 16.51 -9.05
C VAL A 49 -11.74 17.78 -8.26
N GLU A 50 -12.68 17.71 -7.32
CA GLU A 50 -12.97 18.83 -6.43
C GLU A 50 -11.78 19.09 -5.48
N HIS A 51 -11.10 20.21 -5.69
CA HIS A 51 -9.89 20.61 -4.95
C HIS A 51 -10.25 21.25 -3.60
N SER A 52 -10.73 20.44 -2.65
CA SER A 52 -10.87 20.88 -1.25
C SER A 52 -9.94 20.07 -0.34
N LEU A 53 -9.01 20.77 0.33
CA LEU A 53 -8.11 20.17 1.34
C LEU A 53 -8.91 19.44 2.43
N ARG A 54 -10.06 20.00 2.82
CA ARG A 54 -10.96 19.40 3.81
C ARG A 54 -11.54 18.07 3.31
N ASN A 55 -11.99 18.03 2.06
CA ASN A 55 -12.50 16.80 1.45
C ASN A 55 -11.36 15.77 1.34
N GLY A 56 -10.15 16.20 0.95
CA GLY A 56 -8.98 15.32 0.91
C GLY A 56 -8.60 14.70 2.27
N VAL A 57 -8.63 15.49 3.34
CA VAL A 57 -8.38 14.98 4.71
C VAL A 57 -9.48 14.01 5.15
N MET A 58 -10.76 14.35 4.95
CA MET A 58 -11.89 13.48 5.31
C MET A 58 -11.86 12.17 4.51
N THR A 59 -11.63 12.23 3.20
CA THR A 59 -11.50 11.05 2.35
C THR A 59 -10.33 10.17 2.78
N ASN A 60 -9.20 10.75 3.21
CA ASN A 60 -8.08 9.96 3.72
C ASN A 60 -8.40 9.28 5.06
N LEU A 61 -9.08 9.99 5.97
CA LEU A 61 -9.49 9.46 7.28
C LEU A 61 -10.51 8.34 7.18
N VAL A 62 -11.41 8.36 6.19
CA VAL A 62 -12.41 7.30 5.98
C VAL A 62 -11.87 6.18 5.09
N ASN A 63 -10.78 6.42 4.36
CA ASN A 63 -10.16 5.40 3.52
C ASN A 63 -9.54 4.30 4.39
N PRO A 64 -9.94 3.02 4.23
CA PRO A 64 -9.38 1.92 5.02
C PRO A 64 -7.95 1.55 4.63
N ASN A 65 -7.47 1.97 3.45
CA ASN A 65 -6.16 1.54 2.95
C ASN A 65 -4.98 2.08 3.77
N PRO A 66 -4.91 3.38 4.13
CA PRO A 66 -3.88 3.88 5.05
C PRO A 66 -3.81 3.14 6.39
N TYR A 67 -4.96 2.79 6.97
CA TYR A 67 -5.01 2.05 8.24
C TYR A 67 -4.46 0.63 8.10
N ARG A 68 -4.80 -0.07 7.01
CA ARG A 68 -4.26 -1.40 6.73
C ARG A 68 -2.74 -1.37 6.61
N PHE A 69 -2.18 -0.44 5.84
CA PHE A 69 -0.73 -0.34 5.66
C PHE A 69 -0.02 0.07 6.96
N TRP A 70 -0.45 1.16 7.60
CA TRP A 70 0.21 1.66 8.80
C TRP A 70 -0.05 0.77 10.01
N GLY A 71 -1.17 0.06 10.08
CA GLY A 71 -1.46 -0.89 11.15
C GLY A 71 -0.65 -2.19 11.02
N LEU A 72 -0.53 -2.75 9.82
CA LEU A 72 0.10 -4.07 9.63
C LEU A 72 1.61 -4.01 9.37
N VAL A 73 2.08 -2.93 8.74
CA VAL A 73 3.47 -2.83 8.26
C VAL A 73 4.14 -1.60 8.83
N GLY A 74 3.56 -0.41 8.64
CA GLY A 74 4.24 0.85 8.97
C GLY A 74 4.50 1.05 10.47
N ALA A 75 3.54 0.71 11.34
CA ALA A 75 3.65 0.86 12.79
C ALA A 75 4.79 0.03 13.41
N PRO A 76 4.96 -1.28 13.12
CA PRO A 76 6.09 -2.04 13.66
C PRO A 76 7.43 -1.43 13.29
N PHE A 77 7.61 -0.97 12.04
CA PHE A 77 8.84 -0.30 11.62
C PHE A 77 9.04 1.05 12.32
N LEU A 78 7.97 1.82 12.51
CA LEU A 78 8.04 3.12 13.18
C LEU A 78 8.41 2.97 14.67
N VAL A 79 7.82 1.98 15.34
CA VAL A 79 8.10 1.67 16.75
C VAL A 79 9.50 1.10 16.91
N ALA A 80 9.95 0.24 16.01
CA ALA A 80 11.34 -0.26 16.00
C ALA A 80 12.35 0.87 15.77
N ALA A 81 12.04 1.82 14.88
CA ALA A 81 12.89 2.99 14.65
C ALA A 81 12.99 3.90 15.88
N TRP A 82 11.90 4.05 16.65
CA TRP A 82 11.90 4.84 17.89
C TRP A 82 12.89 4.29 18.93
N ALA A 83 13.07 2.97 18.98
CA ALA A 83 14.02 2.31 19.89
C ALA A 83 15.50 2.55 19.51
N LEU A 84 15.78 2.92 18.25
CA LEU A 84 17.14 3.22 17.78
C LEU A 84 17.55 4.66 18.09
N ASN A 85 16.69 5.62 17.73
CA ASN A 85 16.92 7.04 17.94
C ASN A 85 15.58 7.81 17.82
N PRO A 86 15.32 8.84 18.65
CA PRO A 86 14.11 9.67 18.55
C PRO A 86 13.86 10.29 17.17
N TRP A 87 14.91 10.52 16.36
CA TRP A 87 14.82 11.08 15.01
C TRP A 87 14.63 10.02 13.91
N ALA A 88 14.94 8.75 14.18
CA ALA A 88 14.87 7.69 13.17
C ALA A 88 13.46 7.47 12.59
N PRO A 89 12.35 7.58 13.37
CA PRO A 89 10.99 7.54 12.83
C PRO A 89 10.70 8.66 11.81
N ALA A 90 11.21 9.88 12.06
CA ALA A 90 11.04 10.99 11.13
C ALA A 90 11.79 10.74 9.82
N LEU A 91 13.04 10.27 9.91
CA LEU A 91 13.84 9.89 8.74
C LEU A 91 13.19 8.75 7.94
N PHE A 92 12.64 7.74 8.62
CA PHE A 92 11.88 6.66 7.98
C PHE A 92 10.67 7.19 7.22
N ILE A 93 9.85 8.04 7.85
CA ILE A 93 8.67 8.65 7.21
C ILE A 93 9.08 9.46 5.99
N CYS A 94 10.09 10.33 6.12
CA CYS A 94 10.57 11.17 5.02
C CYS A 94 11.10 10.32 3.86
N GLY A 95 11.93 9.32 4.14
CA GLY A 95 12.45 8.40 3.12
C GLY A 95 11.35 7.61 2.43
N PHE A 96 10.43 7.03 3.22
CA PHE A 96 9.28 6.27 2.71
C PHE A 96 8.45 7.10 1.74
N PHE A 97 8.02 8.30 2.14
CA PHE A 97 7.19 9.15 1.28
C PHE A 97 7.95 9.66 0.06
N SER A 98 9.24 9.96 0.18
CA SER A 98 10.06 10.39 -0.96
C SER A 98 10.11 9.29 -2.03
N VAL A 99 10.46 8.07 -1.65
CA VAL A 99 10.48 6.92 -2.57
C VAL A 99 9.09 6.63 -3.12
N PHE A 100 8.05 6.70 -2.29
CA PHE A 100 6.67 6.46 -2.70
C PHE A 100 6.18 7.47 -3.75
N ILE A 101 6.49 8.75 -3.56
CA ILE A 101 6.14 9.81 -4.53
C ILE A 101 6.93 9.60 -5.82
N ILE A 102 8.25 9.37 -5.75
CA ILE A 102 9.10 9.15 -6.92
C ILE A 102 8.61 7.93 -7.72
N ALA A 103 8.27 6.82 -7.06
CA ALA A 103 7.74 5.63 -7.71
C ALA A 103 6.42 5.93 -8.45
N LYS A 104 5.49 6.67 -7.84
CA LYS A 104 4.23 7.05 -8.49
C LYS A 104 4.46 7.97 -9.69
N VAL A 105 5.36 8.95 -9.56
CA VAL A 105 5.72 9.85 -10.66
C VAL A 105 6.38 9.08 -11.79
N PHE A 106 7.34 8.20 -11.47
CA PHE A 106 8.01 7.35 -12.44
C PHE A 106 7.02 6.46 -13.21
N ILE A 107 6.09 5.81 -12.50
CA ILE A 107 5.01 5.05 -13.13
C ILE A 107 4.16 5.96 -14.02
N ALA A 108 3.70 7.11 -13.52
CA ALA A 108 2.87 8.03 -14.30
C ALA A 108 3.57 8.49 -15.60
N VAL A 109 4.85 8.86 -15.53
CA VAL A 109 5.65 9.28 -16.69
C VAL A 109 5.86 8.11 -17.66
N THR A 110 6.17 6.92 -17.16
CA THR A 110 6.37 5.72 -17.99
C THR A 110 5.08 5.32 -18.68
N VAL A 111 3.95 5.34 -17.97
CA VAL A 111 2.63 5.04 -18.52
C VAL A 111 2.18 6.10 -19.52
N HIS A 112 2.46 7.38 -19.27
CA HIS A 112 2.18 8.46 -20.22
C HIS A 112 2.97 8.27 -21.52
N ARG A 113 4.26 7.94 -21.43
CA ARG A 113 5.13 7.71 -22.60
C ARG A 113 4.77 6.43 -23.37
N SER A 114 4.26 5.41 -22.68
CA SER A 114 3.92 4.09 -23.24
C SER A 114 2.41 3.86 -23.30
N ARG A 115 1.63 4.93 -23.53
CA ARG A 115 0.16 4.92 -23.48
C ARG A 115 -0.44 3.81 -24.36
N GLU A 116 0.05 3.63 -25.59
CA GLU A 116 -0.45 2.58 -26.49
C GLU A 116 -0.12 1.14 -26.02
N PHE A 117 1.03 0.95 -25.36
CA PHE A 117 1.43 -0.35 -24.82
C PHE A 117 0.60 -0.74 -23.57
N LEU A 118 0.30 0.23 -22.70
CA LEU A 118 -0.55 0.00 -21.52
C LEU A 118 -2.05 0.09 -21.79
N GLN A 119 -2.49 0.66 -22.91
CA GLN A 119 -3.89 0.58 -23.36
C GLN A 119 -4.25 -0.80 -23.93
N SER A 120 -3.28 -1.70 -24.09
CA SER A 120 -3.46 -3.03 -24.66
C SER A 120 -3.10 -4.15 -23.66
N ARG A 121 -2.56 -5.28 -24.15
CA ARG A 121 -2.21 -6.46 -23.33
C ARG A 121 -1.12 -6.17 -22.28
N GLY A 122 -0.33 -5.11 -22.46
CA GLY A 122 0.74 -4.72 -21.53
C GLY A 122 0.24 -4.43 -20.10
N TYR A 123 -0.90 -3.77 -19.96
CA TYR A 123 -1.50 -3.52 -18.64
C TYR A 123 -1.90 -4.82 -17.93
N LEU A 124 -2.46 -5.79 -18.68
CA LEU A 124 -2.82 -7.09 -18.12
C LEU A 124 -1.57 -7.87 -17.69
N ILE A 125 -0.47 -7.78 -18.44
CA ILE A 125 0.80 -8.41 -18.07
C ILE A 125 1.33 -7.81 -16.75
N VAL A 126 1.39 -6.48 -16.64
CA VAL A 126 1.83 -5.81 -15.41
C VAL A 126 0.96 -6.21 -14.22
N MET A 127 -0.37 -6.19 -14.37
CA MET A 127 -1.30 -6.60 -13.31
C MET A 127 -1.11 -8.07 -12.91
N ARG A 128 -0.89 -8.98 -13.87
CA ARG A 128 -0.60 -10.39 -13.59
C ARG A 128 0.75 -10.57 -12.87
N THR A 129 1.80 -9.86 -13.28
CA THR A 129 3.10 -9.90 -12.61
C THR A 129 2.99 -9.39 -11.17
N CYS A 130 2.26 -8.30 -10.94
CA CYS A 130 1.95 -7.84 -9.58
C CYS A 130 1.16 -8.88 -8.79
N GLY A 131 0.17 -9.54 -9.40
CA GLY A 131 -0.56 -10.65 -8.78
C GLY A 131 0.36 -11.79 -8.34
N VAL A 132 1.26 -12.24 -9.21
CA VAL A 132 2.27 -13.27 -8.86
C VAL A 132 3.13 -12.81 -7.67
N GLY A 133 3.61 -11.56 -7.68
CA GLY A 133 4.37 -11.00 -6.56
C GLY A 133 3.58 -11.02 -5.25
N LEU A 134 2.30 -10.60 -5.28
CA LEU A 134 1.42 -10.62 -4.11
C LEU A 134 1.16 -12.03 -3.59
N LEU A 135 1.01 -13.02 -4.48
CA LEU A 135 0.91 -14.44 -4.12
C LEU A 135 2.17 -14.93 -3.41
N LEU A 136 3.35 -14.63 -3.95
CA LEU A 136 4.62 -15.03 -3.33
C LEU A 136 4.77 -14.42 -1.92
N PHE A 137 4.40 -13.14 -1.75
CA PHE A 137 4.37 -12.52 -0.43
C PHE A 137 3.36 -13.17 0.51
N ALA A 138 2.15 -13.52 0.02
CA ALA A 138 1.15 -14.19 0.82
C ALA A 138 1.63 -15.56 1.31
N ILE A 139 2.27 -16.35 0.44
CA ILE A 139 2.87 -17.64 0.78
C ILE A 139 4.00 -17.45 1.81
N GLY A 140 4.89 -16.47 1.61
CA GLY A 140 5.98 -16.17 2.54
C GLY A 140 5.46 -15.76 3.92
N PHE A 141 4.40 -14.96 4.00
CA PHE A 141 3.74 -14.64 5.26
C PHE A 141 3.08 -15.88 5.89
N GLY A 142 2.44 -16.74 5.10
CA GLY A 142 1.84 -17.99 5.56
C GLY A 142 2.86 -18.98 6.15
N LEU A 143 4.03 -19.12 5.53
CA LEU A 143 5.12 -19.97 6.03
C LEU A 143 5.74 -19.46 7.34
N ARG A 144 5.64 -18.16 7.63
CA ARG A 144 6.10 -17.58 8.90
C ARG A 144 5.13 -17.84 10.06
N LEU A 145 3.89 -18.24 9.76
CA LEU A 145 2.83 -18.53 10.73
C LEU A 145 2.81 -20.00 11.21
N THR A 146 3.52 -20.89 10.51
CA THR A 146 3.69 -22.32 10.86
C THR A 146 5.00 -22.56 11.60
#